data_AF-A0A9D1VZY5-F1
#
_entry.id   AF-A0A9D1VZY5-F1
#
_cell.length_a   1.000
_cell.length_b   1.000
_cell.length_c   1.000
_cell.angle_alpha   90.00
_cell.angle_beta   90.00
_cell.angle_gamma   90.00
#
_symmetry.space_group_name_H-M   'P 1'
#
loop_
_entity.id
_entity.type
_entity.pdbx_description
1 polymer ?
#
loop_
_entity_poly.entity_id
_entity_poly.type
_entity_poly.pdbx_seq_one_letter_code
_entity_poly.pdbx_strand_id
1 'polypeptide(L)' 'MSITATELKENLSKYLLLSATEDVYITKNGKVVSKLTNPFRERVEVAKSLFGVLPADIGEEEAREERLNKI' A
#
# COMPACT_ATOMS: atom_id res chain seq x y z
N MET A 1 10.90 -5.71 7.34
CA MET A 1 11.26 -6.39 8.61
C MET A 1 11.23 -7.92 8.47
N SER A 2 11.92 -8.72 9.30
CA SER A 2 11.82 -10.19 9.29
C SER A 2 11.45 -10.74 10.67
N ILE A 3 10.53 -11.70 10.73
CA ILE A 3 10.00 -12.30 11.96
C ILE A 3 9.91 -13.83 11.85
N THR A 4 9.72 -14.54 12.96
CA THR A 4 9.49 -15.99 12.93
C THR A 4 8.02 -16.32 12.72
N ALA A 5 7.72 -17.52 12.24
CA ALA A 5 6.34 -18.01 12.15
C ALA A 5 5.64 -18.08 13.53
N THR A 6 6.39 -18.34 14.60
CA THR A 6 5.86 -18.34 15.97
C THR A 6 5.46 -16.93 16.41
N GLU A 7 6.33 -15.96 16.22
CA GLU A 7 6.07 -14.55 16.51
C GLU A 7 4.83 -14.03 15.76
N LEU A 8 4.69 -14.39 14.48
CA LEU A 8 3.51 -14.03 13.69
C LEU A 8 2.22 -14.62 14.28
N LYS A 9 2.26 -15.87 14.74
CA LYS A 9 1.09 -16.54 15.32
C LYS A 9 0.64 -15.87 16.62
N GLU A 10 1.59 -15.46 17.46
CA GLU A 10 1.31 -14.80 18.75
C GLU A 10 0.86 -13.36 18.58
N ASN A 11 1.34 -12.66 17.55
CA ASN A 11 1.13 -11.23 17.34
C ASN A 11 0.48 -10.88 15.98
N LEU A 12 -0.43 -11.73 15.48
CA LEU A 12 -1.00 -11.61 14.13
C LEU A 12 -1.56 -10.21 13.84
N SER A 13 -2.39 -9.67 14.73
CA SER A 13 -3.05 -8.36 14.52
C SER A 13 -2.05 -7.22 14.36
N LYS A 14 -0.96 -7.22 15.12
CA LYS A 14 0.11 -6.23 15.02
C LYS A 14 0.75 -6.27 13.63
N TYR A 15 1.03 -7.46 13.10
CA TYR A 15 1.68 -7.61 11.81
C TYR A 15 0.75 -7.34 10.62
N LEU A 16 -0.55 -7.60 10.76
CA LEU A 16 -1.54 -7.18 9.77
C LEU A 16 -1.57 -5.64 9.65
N LEU A 17 -1.54 -4.92 10.76
CA LEU A 17 -1.47 -3.45 10.75
C LEU A 17 -0.16 -2.95 10.13
N LEU A 18 0.98 -3.52 10.52
CA LEU A 18 2.28 -3.15 9.94
C LEU A 18 2.36 -3.44 8.44
N SER A 19 1.71 -4.51 7.97
CA SER A 19 1.73 -4.89 6.56
C SER A 19 1.11 -3.84 5.63
N ALA A 20 0.27 -2.94 6.18
CA ALA A 20 -0.32 -1.85 5.42
C ALA A 20 0.73 -0.83 4.94
N THR A 21 1.82 -0.66 5.68
CA THR A 21 2.86 0.36 5.43
C THR A 21 4.20 -0.24 5.02
N GLU A 22 4.56 -1.42 5.53
CA GLU A 22 5.85 -2.05 5.24
C GLU A 22 5.73 -3.56 5.00
N ASP A 23 6.78 -4.14 4.40
CA ASP A 23 6.85 -5.57 4.13
C ASP A 23 7.39 -6.34 5.32
N VAL A 24 6.71 -7.43 5.67
CA VAL A 24 7.12 -8.35 6.74
C VAL A 24 7.47 -9.71 6.16
N TYR A 25 8.73 -10.10 6.25
CA TYR A 25 9.21 -11.42 5.84
C TYR A 25 9.06 -12.41 6.99
N ILE A 26 8.53 -13.59 6.69
CA ILE A 26 8.24 -14.63 7.68
C ILE A 26 9.24 -15.75 7.50
N THR A 27 9.90 -16.12 8.60
CA THR A 27 10.93 -17.15 8.63
C THR A 27 10.50 -18.40 9.40
N LYS A 28 10.99 -19.55 8.95
CA LYS A 28 10.88 -20.83 9.64
C LYS A 28 12.24 -21.51 9.60
N ASN A 29 12.77 -21.89 10.77
CA ASN A 29 14.11 -22.47 10.91
C ASN A 29 15.21 -21.61 10.25
N GLY A 30 15.15 -20.29 10.44
CA GLY A 30 16.11 -19.32 9.89
C GLY A 30 15.97 -19.03 8.39
N LYS A 31 15.04 -19.68 7.67
CA LYS A 31 14.81 -19.45 6.23
C LYS A 31 13.54 -18.66 6.00
N VAL A 32 13.56 -17.69 5.10
CA VAL A 32 12.36 -16.96 4.67
C VAL A 32 11.46 -17.90 3.88
N VAL A 33 10.19 -18.00 4.28
CA VAL A 33 9.19 -18.90 3.66
C VAL A 33 7.98 -18.14 3.12
N SER A 34 7.75 -16.90 3.56
CA SER A 34 6.62 -16.09 3.12
C SER A 34 6.87 -14.60 3.33
N LYS A 35 6.02 -13.78 2.72
CA LYS A 35 6.01 -12.32 2.83
C LYS A 35 4.57 -11.85 3.04
N LEU A 36 4.35 -11.07 4.09
CA LEU A 36 3.11 -10.35 4.34
C LEU A 36 3.29 -8.90 3.88
N THR A 37 2.43 -8.44 2.97
CA THR A 37 2.51 -7.13 2.31
C THR A 37 1.11 -6.61 2.01
N ASN A 38 0.96 -5.29 1.93
CA ASN A 38 -0.25 -4.66 1.41
C ASN A 38 -0.49 -5.07 -0.05
N PRO A 39 -1.64 -5.68 -0.40
CA PRO A 39 -1.95 -6.09 -1.77
C PRO A 39 -2.19 -4.93 -2.72
N PHE A 40 -2.40 -3.72 -2.20
CA PHE A 40 -2.71 -2.52 -2.98
C PHE A 40 -1.55 -1.53 -3.07
N ARG A 41 -0.32 -1.94 -2.67
CA ARG A 41 0.85 -1.04 -2.63
C ARG A 41 1.06 -0.27 -3.93
N GLU A 42 1.02 -0.95 -5.07
CA GLU A 42 1.21 -0.33 -6.39
C GLU A 42 0.16 0.75 -6.67
N ARG A 43 -1.12 0.48 -6.39
CA ARG A 43 -2.20 1.47 -6.58
C ARG A 43 -2.02 2.69 -5.66
N VAL A 44 -1.56 2.45 -4.44
CA VAL A 44 -1.24 3.53 -3.48
C VAL A 44 -0.05 4.36 -3.98
N GLU A 45 0.98 3.73 -4.53
CA GLU A 45 2.14 4.42 -5.11
C GLU A 45 1.77 5.24 -6.35
N VAL A 46 0.95 4.68 -7.25
CA VAL A 46 0.42 5.40 -8.42
C VAL A 46 -0.41 6.60 -7.98
N ALA A 47 -1.37 6.42 -7.06
CA ALA A 47 -2.14 7.53 -6.50
C ALA A 47 -1.24 8.59 -5.85
N LYS A 48 -0.18 8.16 -5.14
CA LYS A 48 0.79 9.07 -4.55
C LYS A 48 1.59 9.86 -5.58
N SER A 49 1.96 9.26 -6.70
CA SER A 49 2.69 9.93 -7.78
C SER A 49 1.87 11.03 -8.46
N LEU A 50 0.53 10.94 -8.39
CA LEU A 50 -0.37 11.96 -8.91
C LEU A 50 -0.51 13.17 -7.97
N PHE A 51 -0.24 13.03 -6.66
CA PHE A 51 -0.19 14.17 -5.75
C PHE A 51 0.98 15.08 -6.14
N GLY A 52 0.67 16.27 -6.66
CA GLY A 52 1.64 17.24 -7.15
C GLY A 52 1.64 17.44 -8.68
N VAL A 53 1.15 16.46 -9.45
CA VAL A 53 0.80 16.66 -10.88
C VAL A 53 -0.61 17.22 -11.00
N LEU A 54 -1.52 16.76 -10.14
CA LEU A 54 -2.83 17.36 -9.98
C LEU A 54 -2.69 18.66 -9.17
N PRO A 55 -3.14 19.82 -9.69
CA PRO A 55 -3.30 21.02 -8.89
C PRO A 55 -4.15 20.71 -7.66
N ALA A 56 -3.78 21.25 -6.50
CA ALA A 56 -4.49 21.01 -5.24
C ALA A 56 -5.93 21.57 -5.26
N ASP A 57 -6.23 22.36 -6.28
CA ASP A 57 -7.35 23.27 -6.42
C ASP A 57 -8.33 22.85 -7.53
N ILE A 58 -8.10 21.73 -8.22
CA ILE A 58 -9.08 21.20 -9.18
C ILE A 58 -10.34 20.78 -8.43
N GLY A 59 -11.39 21.58 -8.58
CA GLY A 59 -12.74 21.24 -8.14
C GLY A 59 -13.35 20.13 -8.99
N GLU A 60 -14.28 19.38 -8.41
CA GLU A 60 -15.00 18.29 -9.10
C GLU A 60 -15.66 18.75 -10.42
N GLU A 61 -16.11 20.01 -10.46
CA GLU A 61 -16.74 20.64 -11.62
C GLU A 61 -15.74 20.88 -12.77
N GLU A 62 -14.55 21.38 -12.45
CA GLU A 62 -13.49 21.67 -13.42
C GLU A 62 -12.93 20.38 -14.06
N ALA A 63 -12.78 19.31 -13.25
CA ALA A 63 -12.41 17.98 -13.74
C ALA A 63 -13.49 17.37 -14.67
N ARG A 64 -14.76 17.69 -14.43
CA ARG A 64 -15.88 17.21 -15.25
C ARG A 64 -15.95 17.94 -16.59
N GLU A 65 -15.71 19.25 -16.59
CA GLU A 65 -15.65 20.06 -17.81
C GLU A 65 -14.48 19.66 -18.72
N GLU A 66 -13.28 19.44 -18.17
CA GLU A 66 -12.13 18.95 -18.97
C GLU A 66 -12.45 17.61 -19.67
N ARG A 67 -13.15 16.70 -18.98
CA ARG A 67 -13.57 15.41 -19.56
C ARG A 67 -14.59 15.59 -20.68
N LEU A 68 -15.48 16.57 -20.56
CA LEU A 68 -16.56 16.81 -21.53
C LEU A 68 -16.03 17.53 -22.78
N ASN A 69 -15.06 18.45 -22.61
CA ASN A 69 -14.45 19.23 -23.69
C ASN A 69 -13.37 18.49 -24.49
N LYS A 70 -12.95 17.28 -24.07
CA LYS A 70 -12.03 16.41 -24.82
C LYS A 70 -12.72 15.42 -25.78
N ILE A 71 -14.04 15.51 -25.92
CA ILE A 71 -14.85 14.81 -26.94
C ILE A 71 -15.14 15.79 -28.07
#